data_AF-X1JB69-F1
#
_entry.id   AF-X1JB69-F1
#
_cell.length_a   1.000
_cell.length_b   1.000
_cell.length_c   1.000
_cell.angle_alpha   90.00
_cell.angle_beta   90.00
_cell.angle_gamma   90.00
#
_symmetry.space_group_name_H-M   'P 1'
#
loop_
_entity.id
_entity.type
_entity.pdbx_description
1 polymer ?
#
loop_
_entity_poly.entity_id
_entity_poly.type
_entity_poly.pdbx_seq_one_letter_code
_entity_poly.pdbx_strand_id
1 'polypeptide(L)'
;MKDNQDLLFGAGGVVLFRAKKKRTELETEARYLKEIAKSAEALRERTEALERSNRELEQFAYVASHDLQEPLCMVASYTQLLAKRYKGKLDTDADVPRPELILLDLNLPRKDGREVLAEIKGNGDLKRIPVVVLTTSRSEQDILKSYDLSANCYITKPVDLDQFISVVRSINEFWLSIVKLPGEVESW
;
A
#
# COMPACT_ATOMS: atom_id res chain seq x y z
N MET A 1 -17.09 30.89 -74.23
CA MET A 1 -17.50 29.48 -74.19
C MET A 1 -17.59 29.10 -72.72
N LYS A 2 -18.81 29.00 -72.17
CA LYS A 2 -19.06 28.62 -70.78
C LYS A 2 -19.61 27.21 -70.79
N ASP A 3 -18.84 26.28 -70.26
CA ASP A 3 -19.18 24.87 -70.17
C ASP A 3 -20.28 24.64 -69.13
N ASN A 4 -21.42 24.24 -69.68
CA ASN A 4 -22.47 23.38 -69.17
C ASN A 4 -22.22 22.72 -67.78
N GLN A 5 -22.50 23.44 -66.69
CA GLN A 5 -22.51 22.91 -65.31
C GLN A 5 -23.90 22.49 -64.81
N ASP A 6 -24.95 22.56 -65.63
CA ASP A 6 -26.34 22.41 -65.16
C ASP A 6 -27.02 21.08 -65.54
N LEU A 7 -26.26 20.02 -65.80
CA LEU A 7 -26.79 18.70 -66.18
C LEU A 7 -26.66 17.64 -65.08
N LEU A 8 -27.04 17.93 -63.83
CA LEU A 8 -27.07 16.90 -62.76
C LEU A 8 -28.18 17.03 -61.69
N PHE A 9 -29.25 17.81 -61.89
CA PHE A 9 -30.37 17.89 -60.92
C PHE A 9 -31.70 17.36 -61.46
N GLY A 10 -31.74 16.07 -61.78
CA GLY A 10 -32.98 15.28 -61.77
C GLY A 10 -33.14 14.53 -60.44
N ALA A 11 -34.32 13.94 -60.18
CA ALA A 11 -34.59 13.17 -58.95
C ALA A 11 -33.51 12.11 -58.62
N GLY A 12 -32.83 11.56 -59.64
CA GLY A 12 -31.68 10.65 -59.46
C GLY A 12 -30.42 11.29 -58.85
N GLY A 13 -30.16 12.58 -59.09
CA GLY A 13 -28.99 13.30 -58.56
C GLY A 13 -29.07 13.58 -57.06
N VAL A 14 -30.26 13.92 -56.56
CA VAL A 14 -30.52 14.14 -55.12
C VAL A 14 -30.38 12.83 -54.33
N VAL A 15 -30.87 11.71 -54.91
CA VAL A 15 -30.72 10.38 -54.32
C VAL A 15 -29.23 9.98 -54.27
N LEU A 16 -28.47 10.24 -55.34
CA LEU A 16 -27.03 9.95 -55.38
C LEU A 16 -26.23 10.77 -54.37
N PHE A 17 -26.55 12.05 -54.19
CA PHE A 17 -25.87 12.93 -53.22
C PHE A 17 -26.12 12.48 -51.77
N ARG A 18 -27.38 12.14 -51.43
CA ARG A 18 -27.72 11.59 -50.11
C ARG A 18 -27.04 10.25 -49.85
N ALA A 19 -26.98 9.37 -50.85
CA ALA A 19 -26.30 8.09 -50.76
C ALA A 19 -24.78 8.26 -50.56
N LYS A 20 -24.14 9.19 -51.29
CA LYS A 20 -22.72 9.52 -51.10
C LYS A 20 -22.44 10.04 -49.70
N LYS A 21 -23.20 11.02 -49.21
CA LYS A 21 -23.02 11.59 -47.85
C LYS A 21 -23.14 10.52 -46.76
N LYS A 22 -24.19 9.69 -46.84
CA LYS A 22 -24.41 8.60 -45.87
C LYS A 22 -23.31 7.55 -45.92
N ARG A 23 -22.77 7.27 -47.11
CA ARG A 23 -21.62 6.37 -47.26
C ARG A 23 -20.36 6.95 -46.61
N THR A 24 -20.08 8.24 -46.80
CA THR A 24 -18.93 8.89 -46.13
C THR A 24 -19.07 8.86 -44.62
N GLU A 25 -20.26 9.19 -44.08
CA GLU A 25 -20.56 9.10 -42.65
C GLU A 25 -20.28 7.70 -42.11
N LEU A 26 -20.79 6.65 -42.78
CA LEU A 26 -20.54 5.25 -42.43
C LEU A 26 -19.06 4.86 -42.50
N GLU A 27 -18.31 5.37 -43.48
CA GLU A 27 -16.86 5.13 -43.60
C GLU A 27 -16.07 5.80 -42.44
N THR A 28 -16.50 6.99 -41.98
CA THR A 28 -15.90 7.65 -40.81
C THR A 28 -16.21 6.91 -39.51
N GLU A 29 -17.46 6.49 -39.31
CA GLU A 29 -17.89 5.70 -38.14
C GLU A 29 -17.12 4.37 -38.07
N ALA A 30 -17.00 3.67 -39.20
CA ALA A 30 -16.24 2.41 -39.29
C ALA A 30 -14.75 2.61 -38.96
N ARG A 31 -14.16 3.74 -39.37
CA ARG A 31 -12.78 4.08 -39.00
C ARG A 31 -12.63 4.33 -37.50
N TYR A 32 -13.59 5.04 -36.90
CA TYR A 32 -13.58 5.33 -35.46
C TYR A 32 -13.73 4.06 -34.62
N LEU A 33 -14.66 3.17 -34.99
CA LEU A 33 -14.84 1.87 -34.32
C LEU A 33 -13.58 1.00 -34.40
N LYS A 34 -12.86 1.04 -35.53
CA LYS A 34 -11.59 0.31 -35.69
C LYS A 34 -10.51 0.83 -34.74
N GLU A 35 -10.44 2.14 -34.52
CA GLU A 35 -9.47 2.76 -33.61
C GLU A 35 -9.80 2.44 -32.13
N ILE A 36 -11.07 2.42 -31.77
CA ILE A 36 -11.53 1.98 -30.44
C ILE A 36 -11.15 0.51 -30.21
N ALA A 37 -11.43 -0.37 -31.18
CA ALA A 37 -11.11 -1.79 -31.06
C ALA A 37 -9.60 -2.00 -30.84
N LYS A 38 -8.76 -1.28 -31.60
CA LYS A 38 -7.30 -1.32 -31.44
C LYS A 38 -6.83 -0.80 -30.08
N SER A 39 -7.44 0.29 -29.60
CA SER A 39 -7.14 0.86 -28.28
C SER A 39 -7.56 -0.07 -27.14
N ALA A 40 -8.70 -0.75 -27.29
CA ALA A 40 -9.19 -1.74 -26.33
C ALA A 40 -8.27 -2.97 -26.26
N GLU A 41 -7.78 -3.45 -27.41
CA GLU A 41 -6.78 -4.53 -27.47
C GLU A 41 -5.49 -4.13 -26.76
N ALA A 42 -4.94 -2.95 -27.06
CA ALA A 42 -3.72 -2.46 -26.43
C ALA A 42 -3.88 -2.23 -24.91
N LEU A 43 -5.06 -1.80 -24.47
CA LEU A 43 -5.38 -1.68 -23.06
C LEU A 43 -5.43 -3.06 -22.40
N ARG A 44 -6.01 -4.05 -23.07
CA ARG A 44 -6.08 -5.42 -22.57
C ARG A 44 -4.69 -6.03 -22.40
N GLU A 45 -3.82 -5.88 -23.40
CA GLU A 45 -2.43 -6.34 -23.33
C GLU A 45 -1.66 -5.69 -22.18
N ARG A 46 -1.83 -4.39 -21.97
CA ARG A 46 -1.21 -3.68 -20.84
C ARG A 46 -1.73 -4.16 -19.49
N THR A 47 -3.04 -4.40 -19.37
CA THR A 47 -3.64 -4.94 -18.15
C THR A 47 -3.11 -6.33 -17.86
N GLU A 48 -3.03 -7.22 -18.86
CA GLU A 48 -2.46 -8.56 -18.71
C GLU A 48 -0.97 -8.52 -18.31
N ALA A 49 -0.20 -7.59 -18.89
CA ALA A 49 1.21 -7.39 -18.53
C ALA A 49 1.36 -6.86 -17.09
N LEU A 50 0.49 -5.93 -16.66
CA LEU A 50 0.48 -5.39 -15.31
C LEU A 50 0.10 -6.45 -14.28
N GLU A 51 -0.92 -7.26 -14.57
CA GLU A 51 -1.32 -8.40 -13.72
C GLU A 51 -0.18 -9.42 -13.58
N ARG A 52 0.55 -9.70 -14.66
CA ARG A 52 1.72 -10.58 -14.61
C ARG A 52 2.83 -9.99 -13.74
N SER A 53 3.17 -8.71 -13.96
CA SER A 53 4.19 -8.01 -13.19
C SER A 53 3.83 -7.90 -11.71
N ASN A 54 2.55 -7.65 -11.38
CA ASN A 54 2.08 -7.63 -10.00
C ASN A 54 2.22 -9.00 -9.36
N ARG A 55 1.85 -10.07 -10.07
CA ARG A 55 1.99 -11.44 -9.56
C ARG A 55 3.45 -11.82 -9.29
N GLU A 56 4.37 -11.40 -10.16
CA GLU A 56 5.80 -11.61 -9.96
C GLU A 56 6.33 -10.87 -8.72
N LEU A 57 5.90 -9.62 -8.51
CA LEU A 57 6.25 -8.85 -7.32
C LEU A 57 5.67 -9.47 -6.04
N GLU A 58 4.41 -9.89 -6.05
CA GLU A 58 3.76 -10.57 -4.92
C GLU A 58 4.47 -11.89 -4.58
N GLN A 59 4.86 -12.67 -5.61
CA GLN A 59 5.59 -13.91 -5.42
C GLN A 59 7.00 -13.66 -4.87
N PHE A 60 7.70 -12.64 -5.36
CA PHE A 60 9.01 -12.26 -4.81
C PHE A 60 8.89 -11.81 -3.35
N ALA A 61 7.92 -10.94 -3.04
CA ALA A 61 7.64 -10.50 -1.68
C ALA A 61 7.26 -11.66 -0.76
N TYR A 62 6.50 -12.64 -1.26
CA TYR A 62 6.14 -13.86 -0.53
C TYR A 62 7.37 -14.72 -0.23
N VAL A 63 8.22 -14.99 -1.21
CA VAL A 63 9.44 -15.79 -1.04
C VAL A 63 10.41 -15.10 -0.08
N ALA A 64 10.67 -13.80 -0.27
CA ALA A 64 11.52 -13.04 0.64
C ALA A 64 10.96 -13.01 2.07
N SER A 65 9.64 -12.90 2.23
CA SER A 65 9.00 -12.96 3.53
C SER A 65 9.10 -14.34 4.16
N HIS A 66 8.92 -15.42 3.39
CA HIS A 66 9.03 -16.79 3.88
C HIS A 66 10.49 -17.14 4.29
N ASP A 67 11.45 -16.78 3.43
CA ASP A 67 12.89 -17.04 3.65
C ASP A 67 13.44 -16.24 4.84
N LEU A 68 12.84 -15.08 5.16
CA LEU A 68 13.15 -14.32 6.38
C LEU A 68 12.33 -14.79 7.58
N GLN A 69 11.10 -15.27 7.38
CA GLN A 69 10.25 -15.78 8.45
C GLN A 69 10.82 -17.05 9.08
N GLU A 70 11.41 -17.95 8.30
CA GLU A 70 11.96 -19.21 8.82
C GLU A 70 13.10 -18.98 9.85
N PRO A 71 14.15 -18.18 9.56
CA PRO A 71 15.18 -17.87 10.54
C PRO A 71 14.64 -17.01 11.70
N LEU A 72 13.72 -16.07 11.44
CA LEU A 72 13.13 -15.25 12.52
C LEU A 72 12.23 -16.06 13.44
N CYS A 73 11.45 -17.01 12.92
CA CYS A 73 10.61 -17.93 13.67
C CYS A 73 11.46 -18.88 14.52
N MET A 74 12.59 -19.35 13.98
CA MET A 74 13.59 -20.11 14.72
C MET A 74 14.17 -19.28 15.87
N VAL A 75 14.67 -18.07 15.60
CA VAL A 75 15.21 -17.17 16.63
C VAL A 75 14.17 -16.89 17.70
N ALA A 76 12.92 -16.59 17.30
CA ALA A 76 11.81 -16.36 18.22
C ALA A 76 11.47 -17.60 19.07
N SER A 77 11.53 -18.80 18.48
CA SER A 77 11.29 -20.06 19.20
C SER A 77 12.39 -20.32 20.23
N TYR A 78 13.65 -20.06 19.87
CA TYR A 78 14.77 -20.15 20.79
C TYR A 78 14.67 -19.13 21.92
N THR A 79 14.35 -17.87 21.62
CA THR A 79 14.18 -16.83 22.65
C THR A 79 13.03 -17.17 23.59
N GLN A 80 11.91 -17.71 23.09
CA GLN A 80 10.78 -18.18 23.92
C GLN A 80 11.16 -19.37 24.81
N LEU A 81 11.89 -20.36 24.29
CA LEU A 81 12.38 -21.50 25.06
C LEU A 81 13.34 -21.06 26.16
N LEU A 82 14.27 -20.15 25.84
CA LEU A 82 15.18 -19.54 26.80
C LEU A 82 14.39 -18.78 27.88
N ALA A 83 13.48 -17.91 27.49
CA ALA A 83 12.61 -17.18 28.43
C ALA A 83 11.84 -18.13 29.36
N LYS A 84 11.24 -19.22 28.84
CA LYS A 84 10.51 -20.20 29.66
C LYS A 84 11.42 -20.97 30.62
N ARG A 85 12.60 -21.40 30.17
CA ARG A 85 13.53 -22.21 30.96
C ARG A 85 14.22 -21.41 32.05
N TYR A 86 14.43 -20.12 31.80
CA TYR A 86 15.15 -19.23 32.68
C TYR A 86 14.27 -18.20 33.40
N LYS A 87 12.94 -18.31 33.24
CA LYS A 87 11.94 -17.55 34.00
C LYS A 87 12.23 -17.59 35.50
N GLY A 88 12.43 -16.43 36.12
CA GLY A 88 12.76 -16.27 37.54
C GLY A 88 14.12 -16.82 37.97
N LYS A 89 14.98 -17.24 37.03
CA LYS A 89 16.36 -17.70 37.26
C LYS A 89 17.40 -16.74 36.70
N LEU A 90 16.99 -15.88 35.78
CA LEU A 90 17.76 -14.73 35.37
C LEU A 90 17.47 -13.58 36.33
N ASP A 91 18.38 -12.61 36.37
CA ASP A 91 18.12 -11.35 37.07
C ASP A 91 16.88 -10.64 36.49
N THR A 92 16.47 -9.55 37.13
CA THR A 92 15.29 -8.77 36.74
C THR A 92 15.29 -8.29 35.28
N ASP A 93 16.41 -8.36 34.56
CA ASP A 93 16.53 -7.90 33.19
C ASP A 93 16.11 -8.94 32.14
N ALA A 94 15.85 -10.20 32.53
CA ALA A 94 15.53 -11.25 31.55
C ALA A 94 14.12 -11.87 31.62
N ASP A 95 13.23 -11.32 32.44
CA ASP A 95 11.79 -11.58 32.36
C ASP A 95 11.17 -10.62 31.32
N VAL A 96 11.23 -11.01 30.04
CA VAL A 96 10.76 -10.30 28.82
C VAL A 96 10.97 -8.77 28.85
N PRO A 97 12.07 -8.25 28.26
CA PRO A 97 12.39 -6.83 28.35
C PRO A 97 11.22 -5.99 27.81
N ARG A 98 10.82 -5.01 28.62
CA ARG A 98 9.83 -4.01 28.23
C ARG A 98 10.32 -3.29 26.98
N PRO A 99 9.54 -3.22 25.89
CA PRO A 99 9.99 -2.57 24.67
C PRO A 99 10.18 -1.06 24.88
N GLU A 100 11.22 -0.52 24.28
CA GLU A 100 11.53 0.92 24.32
C GLU A 100 10.80 1.70 23.22
N LEU A 101 10.33 1.00 22.18
CA LEU A 101 9.55 1.53 21.06
C LEU A 101 8.60 0.44 20.55
N ILE A 102 7.38 0.80 20.18
CA ILE A 102 6.39 -0.12 19.57
C ILE A 102 6.06 0.36 18.16
N LEU A 103 6.18 -0.54 17.17
CA LEU A 103 5.62 -0.38 15.84
C LEU A 103 4.28 -1.12 15.78
N LEU A 104 3.19 -0.40 15.50
CA LEU A 104 1.84 -0.94 15.57
C LEU A 104 1.12 -0.80 14.22
N ASP A 105 0.60 -1.91 13.68
CA ASP A 105 -0.38 -1.85 12.59
C ASP A 105 -1.80 -1.72 13.16
N LEU A 106 -2.67 -1.00 12.47
CA LEU A 106 -4.09 -0.91 12.79
C LEU A 106 -4.89 -2.11 12.26
N ASN A 107 -4.45 -2.71 11.14
CA ASN A 107 -5.14 -3.81 10.48
C ASN A 107 -4.60 -5.17 10.94
N LEU A 108 -4.74 -5.48 12.24
CA LEU A 108 -4.30 -6.77 12.78
C LEU A 108 -5.40 -7.85 12.58
N PRO A 109 -5.03 -9.12 12.34
CA PRO A 109 -5.98 -10.15 11.93
C PRO A 109 -6.98 -10.60 13.01
N ARG A 110 -6.72 -10.33 14.30
CA ARG A 110 -7.54 -10.84 15.42
C ARG A 110 -8.12 -9.75 16.32
N LYS A 111 -7.62 -8.53 16.23
CA LYS A 111 -7.97 -7.42 17.12
C LYS A 111 -7.78 -6.11 16.36
N ASP A 112 -8.59 -5.09 16.61
CA ASP A 112 -8.33 -3.80 15.97
C ASP A 112 -7.09 -3.17 16.62
N GLY A 113 -6.12 -2.74 15.81
CA GLY A 113 -4.91 -2.10 16.35
C GLY A 113 -5.21 -0.78 17.08
N ARG A 114 -6.35 -0.13 16.82
CA ARG A 114 -6.81 1.04 17.60
C ARG A 114 -7.17 0.65 19.03
N GLU A 115 -7.78 -0.52 19.22
CA GLU A 115 -8.07 -1.06 20.56
C GLU A 115 -6.77 -1.41 21.28
N VAL A 116 -5.81 -2.01 20.55
CA VAL A 116 -4.46 -2.29 21.09
C VAL A 116 -3.76 -1.00 21.52
N LEU A 117 -3.81 0.05 20.69
CA LEU A 117 -3.25 1.36 21.01
C LEU A 117 -3.89 1.94 22.28
N ALA A 118 -5.22 1.90 22.35
CA ALA A 118 -5.98 2.39 23.51
C ALA A 118 -5.59 1.62 24.80
N GLU A 119 -5.42 0.30 24.72
CA GLU A 119 -4.99 -0.51 25.85
C GLU A 119 -3.57 -0.21 26.31
N ILE A 120 -2.63 -0.05 25.37
CA ILE A 120 -1.24 0.34 25.68
C ILE A 120 -1.23 1.69 26.39
N LYS A 121 -1.97 2.67 25.88
CA LYS A 121 -1.97 4.05 26.38
C LYS A 121 -2.84 4.22 27.63
N GLY A 122 -3.79 3.33 27.86
CA GLY A 122 -4.56 3.24 29.12
C GLY A 122 -3.80 2.54 30.26
N ASN A 123 -2.79 1.74 29.94
CA ASN A 123 -2.03 1.00 30.95
C ASN A 123 -0.96 1.88 31.62
N GLY A 124 -0.98 1.98 32.96
CA GLY A 124 -0.07 2.83 33.73
C GLY A 124 1.42 2.53 33.54
N ASP A 125 1.74 1.26 33.30
CA ASP A 125 3.10 0.81 33.03
C ASP A 125 3.44 1.10 31.57
N LEU A 126 2.61 0.72 30.60
CA LEU A 126 2.97 0.75 29.18
C LEU A 126 2.80 2.12 28.49
N LYS A 127 1.96 3.02 29.02
CA LYS A 127 1.56 4.26 28.34
C LYS A 127 2.70 5.18 27.93
N ARG A 128 3.83 5.11 28.64
CA ARG A 128 5.04 5.90 28.36
C ARG A 128 5.83 5.37 27.16
N ILE A 129 5.64 4.12 26.75
CA ILE A 129 6.34 3.55 25.60
C ILE A 129 5.86 4.30 24.34
N PRO A 130 6.77 4.88 23.53
CA PRO A 130 6.39 5.48 22.27
C PRO A 130 5.79 4.44 21.33
N VAL A 131 4.66 4.78 20.71
CA VAL A 131 3.99 3.93 19.72
C VAL A 131 3.97 4.66 18.38
N VAL A 132 4.62 4.07 17.39
CA VAL A 132 4.61 4.50 15.99
C VAL A 132 3.61 3.62 15.25
N VAL A 133 2.51 4.21 14.80
CA VAL A 133 1.55 3.52 13.96
C VAL A 133 2.13 3.42 12.55
N LEU A 134 2.23 2.20 12.03
CA LEU A 134 2.67 1.91 10.67
C LEU A 134 1.60 1.05 10.01
N THR A 135 0.77 1.64 9.14
CA THR A 135 -0.41 0.97 8.57
C THR A 135 -0.68 1.35 7.12
N THR A 136 -1.42 0.52 6.37
CA THR A 136 -1.83 0.85 4.99
C THR A 136 -2.96 1.89 4.92
N SER A 137 -3.68 2.13 6.03
CA SER A 137 -4.76 3.11 6.05
C SER A 137 -4.24 4.53 5.84
N ARG A 138 -4.87 5.26 4.91
CA ARG A 138 -4.69 6.68 4.63
C ARG A 138 -5.92 7.51 5.04
N SER A 139 -6.86 6.89 5.74
CA SER A 139 -8.09 7.56 6.18
C SER A 139 -7.75 8.66 7.19
N GLU A 140 -8.22 9.88 6.92
CA GLU A 140 -8.05 11.01 7.83
C GLU A 140 -8.63 10.69 9.21
N GLN A 141 -9.76 9.99 9.26
CA GLN A 141 -10.37 9.57 10.52
C GLN A 141 -9.45 8.64 11.33
N ASP A 142 -8.70 7.76 10.68
CA ASP A 142 -7.78 6.84 11.35
C ASP A 142 -6.54 7.55 11.88
N ILE A 143 -6.04 8.51 11.11
CA ILE A 143 -4.93 9.37 11.50
C ILE A 143 -5.33 10.15 12.76
N LEU A 144 -6.45 10.87 12.71
CA LEU A 144 -6.94 11.68 13.84
C LEU A 144 -7.19 10.82 15.07
N LYS A 145 -7.95 9.72 14.95
CA LYS A 145 -8.21 8.81 16.08
C LYS A 145 -6.93 8.23 16.69
N SER A 146 -5.92 7.92 15.88
CA SER A 146 -4.66 7.39 16.40
C SER A 146 -3.92 8.43 17.24
N TYR A 147 -3.89 9.68 16.79
CA TYR A 147 -3.29 10.78 17.56
C TYR A 147 -4.12 11.12 18.80
N ASP A 148 -5.44 11.08 18.74
CA ASP A 148 -6.33 11.24 19.90
C ASP A 148 -6.05 10.15 20.96
N LEU A 149 -5.74 8.93 20.52
CA LEU A 149 -5.30 7.81 21.35
C LEU A 149 -3.82 7.91 21.77
N SER A 150 -3.18 9.07 21.59
CA SER A 150 -1.79 9.34 21.99
C SER A 150 -0.74 8.49 21.25
N ALA A 151 -0.98 8.12 20.00
CA ALA A 151 0.10 7.67 19.12
C ALA A 151 1.16 8.78 18.98
N ASN A 152 2.44 8.38 18.98
CA ASN A 152 3.54 9.33 18.87
C ASN A 152 3.81 9.72 17.42
N CYS A 153 3.50 8.82 16.49
CA CYS A 153 3.70 9.02 15.06
C CYS A 153 2.71 8.14 14.28
N TYR A 154 2.32 8.59 13.09
CA TYR A 154 1.54 7.81 12.14
C TYR A 154 2.25 7.80 10.79
N ILE A 155 2.54 6.62 10.28
CA ILE A 155 3.24 6.40 9.03
C ILE A 155 2.37 5.50 8.15
N THR A 156 2.04 6.00 6.96
CA THR A 156 1.45 5.15 5.94
C THR A 156 2.50 4.19 5.40
N LYS A 157 2.23 2.89 5.46
CA LYS A 157 3.09 1.84 4.90
C LYS A 157 3.40 2.15 3.43
N PRO A 158 4.69 2.26 3.06
CA PRO A 158 5.08 2.37 1.67
C PRO A 158 4.63 1.15 0.88
N VAL A 159 4.39 1.36 -0.42
CA VAL A 159 3.86 0.33 -1.31
C VAL A 159 4.98 -0.53 -1.89
N ASP A 160 6.15 0.05 -2.08
CA ASP A 160 7.37 -0.62 -2.55
C ASP A 160 8.38 -0.87 -1.43
N LEU A 161 9.23 -1.86 -1.67
CA LEU A 161 10.21 -2.35 -0.70
C LEU A 161 11.31 -1.32 -0.41
N ASP A 162 11.77 -0.57 -1.42
CA ASP A 162 12.87 0.40 -1.24
C ASP A 162 12.44 1.59 -0.37
N GLN A 163 11.23 2.10 -0.57
CA GLN A 163 10.63 3.10 0.31
C GLN A 163 10.37 2.52 1.71
N PHE A 164 9.92 1.26 1.81
CA PHE A 164 9.75 0.61 3.11
C PHE A 164 11.05 0.55 3.90
N ILE A 165 12.15 0.10 3.27
CA ILE A 165 13.49 0.07 3.87
C ILE A 165 13.91 1.48 4.29
N SER A 166 13.67 2.49 3.45
CA SER A 166 13.99 3.88 3.75
C SER A 166 13.23 4.41 4.97
N VAL A 167 11.94 4.08 5.09
CA VAL A 167 11.11 4.43 6.25
C VAL A 167 11.62 3.76 7.52
N VAL A 168 11.93 2.46 7.47
CA VAL A 168 12.45 1.72 8.63
C VAL A 168 13.79 2.28 9.10
N ARG A 169 14.68 2.64 8.16
CA ARG A 169 15.95 3.32 8.50
C ARG A 169 15.73 4.66 9.19
N SER A 170 14.82 5.49 8.67
CA SER A 170 14.48 6.77 9.28
C SER A 170 13.88 6.60 10.69
N ILE A 171 13.06 5.58 10.91
CA ILE A 171 12.52 5.25 12.24
C ILE A 171 13.66 4.91 13.19
N ASN A 172 14.58 4.03 12.77
CA ASN A 172 15.73 3.61 13.59
C ASN A 172 16.64 4.80 13.95
N GLU A 173 17.04 5.59 12.95
CA GLU A 173 17.91 6.76 13.16
C GLU A 173 17.25 7.78 14.09
N PHE A 174 15.97 8.10 13.88
CA PHE A 174 15.28 9.09 14.71
C PHE A 174 15.03 8.56 16.13
N TRP A 175 14.32 7.44 16.27
CA TRP A 175 13.82 7.00 17.57
C TRP A 175 14.87 6.32 18.45
N LEU A 176 15.81 5.58 17.85
CA LEU A 176 16.79 4.80 18.61
C LEU A 176 18.17 5.45 18.65
N SER A 177 18.42 6.51 17.87
CA SER A 177 19.72 7.20 17.88
C SER A 177 19.65 8.68 18.30
N ILE A 178 18.55 9.38 18.01
CA ILE A 178 18.41 10.83 18.28
C ILE A 178 17.53 11.09 19.51
N VAL A 179 16.39 10.40 19.61
CA VAL A 179 15.44 10.59 20.70
C VAL A 179 15.96 9.92 21.97
N LYS A 180 15.83 10.62 23.11
CA LYS A 180 15.99 10.01 24.44
C LYS A 180 14.70 9.30 24.83
N LEU A 181 14.75 7.98 24.97
CA LEU A 181 13.57 7.19 25.27
C LEU A 181 13.26 7.21 26.78
N PRO A 182 11.98 7.11 27.18
CA PRO A 182 11.62 7.16 28.61
C PRO A 182 12.23 6.03 29.46
N GLY A 183 12.66 4.92 28.85
CA GLY A 183 13.37 3.84 29.52
C GLY A 183 14.83 4.16 29.85
N GLU A 184 15.44 5.14 29.17
CA GLU A 184 16.84 5.54 29.35
C GLU A 184 17.02 6.64 30.43
N VAL A 185 15.92 7.18 30.94
CA VAL A 185 15.98 8.23 31.98
C VAL A 185 16.25 7.55 33.32
N GLU A 186 17.51 7.55 33.74
CA GLU A 186 17.92 7.09 35.08
C GLU A 186 17.07 7.81 36.15
N SER A 187 16.43 7.02 37.00
CA SER A 187 15.74 7.51 38.19
C SER A 187 16.80 8.01 39.19
N TRP A 188 16.92 9.33 39.30
CA TRP A 188 17.70 10.02 40.34
C TRP A 188 17.11 9.82 41.73
#